data_AF-A0A2V9ZTI2-F1
#
_entry.id   AF-A0A2V9ZTI2-F1
#
_cell.length_a   1.000
_cell.length_b   1.000
_cell.length_c   1.000
_cell.angle_alpha   90.00
_cell.angle_beta   90.00
_cell.angle_gamma   90.00
#
_symmetry.space_group_name_H-M   'P 1'
#
loop_
_entity.id
_entity.type
_entity.pdbx_description
1 polymer ?
#
loop_
_entity_poly.entity_id
_entity_poly.type
_entity_poly.pdbx_seq_one_letter_code
_entity_poly.pdbx_strand_id
1 'polypeptide(L)'
;MSLFILIAAVGYLLGSIPFGYLLVRLIRGQDIRASGSGNIGATNVARSSPGLGVLTLLLDAGKGLLAVSIAALISHRHFDSSRRVYSMMCLAALFAILGHIFPVWLKFRGGKGVATAVGSFLMLAPEAVLGSAIVFLLVVLSSR
;
A
#
# COMPACT_ATOMS: atom_id res chain seq x y z
N MET A 1 -4.84 0.63 25.09
CA MET A 1 -3.93 -0.37 24.51
C MET A 1 -4.61 -1.20 23.42
N SER A 2 -5.76 -1.82 23.69
CA SER A 2 -6.44 -2.75 22.76
C SER A 2 -6.77 -2.15 21.39
N LEU A 3 -7.23 -0.89 21.34
CA LEU A 3 -7.56 -0.24 20.06
C LEU A 3 -6.32 -0.02 19.16
N PHE A 4 -5.16 0.30 19.73
CA PHE A 4 -3.92 0.49 18.96
C PHE A 4 -3.51 -0.82 18.28
N ILE A 5 -3.59 -1.93 19.02
CA ILE A 5 -3.29 -3.27 18.50
C ILE A 5 -4.27 -3.64 17.39
N LEU A 6 -5.56 -3.36 17.57
CA LEU A 6 -6.57 -3.61 16.55
C LEU A 6 -6.29 -2.83 15.26
N ILE A 7 -6.01 -1.52 15.37
CA ILE A 7 -5.70 -0.68 14.20
C ILE A 7 -4.43 -1.16 13.50
N ALA A 8 -3.38 -1.48 14.25
CA ALA A 8 -2.15 -2.03 13.70
C ALA A 8 -2.39 -3.37 12.98
N ALA A 9 -3.14 -4.29 13.59
CA ALA A 9 -3.45 -5.59 13.02
C ALA A 9 -4.29 -5.45 11.74
N VAL A 10 -5.34 -4.63 11.75
CA VAL A 10 -6.19 -4.39 10.57
C VAL A 10 -5.38 -3.73 9.45
N GLY A 11 -4.59 -2.70 9.77
CA GLY A 11 -3.70 -2.05 8.80
C GLY A 11 -2.74 -3.06 8.15
N TYR A 12 -2.08 -3.87 8.98
CA TYR A 12 -1.16 -4.91 8.51
C TYR A 12 -1.83 -5.95 7.62
N LEU A 13 -2.98 -6.49 8.03
CA LEU A 13 -3.68 -7.53 7.28
C LEU A 13 -4.17 -7.00 5.92
N LEU A 14 -4.73 -5.79 5.88
CA LEU A 14 -5.12 -5.14 4.63
C LEU A 14 -3.92 -4.88 3.74
N GLY A 15 -2.85 -4.30 4.29
CA GLY A 15 -1.60 -4.05 3.57
C GLY A 15 -0.95 -5.32 3.02
N SER A 16 -1.10 -6.43 3.75
CA SER A 16 -0.50 -7.72 3.40
C SER A 16 -1.15 -8.38 2.18
N ILE A 17 -2.32 -7.93 1.72
CA ILE A 17 -2.97 -8.51 0.52
C ILE A 17 -2.06 -8.27 -0.70
N PRO A 18 -1.51 -9.32 -1.34
CA PRO A 18 -0.50 -9.15 -2.37
C PRO A 18 -1.13 -9.09 -3.76
N PHE A 19 -1.84 -8.00 -4.08
CA PHE A 19 -2.64 -7.89 -5.31
C PHE A 19 -1.86 -8.19 -6.58
N GLY A 20 -0.65 -7.68 -6.75
CA GLY A 20 0.14 -7.95 -7.96
C GLY A 20 0.51 -9.42 -8.13
N TYR A 21 0.72 -10.16 -7.04
CA TYR A 21 0.88 -11.61 -7.07
C TYR A 21 -0.44 -12.30 -7.42
N LEU A 22 -1.53 -11.96 -6.72
CA LEU A 22 -2.85 -12.58 -6.90
C LEU A 22 -3.38 -12.38 -8.32
N LEU A 23 -3.32 -11.16 -8.86
CA LEU A 23 -3.83 -10.84 -10.19
C LEU A 23 -3.10 -11.64 -11.28
N VAL A 24 -1.78 -11.67 -11.26
CA VAL A 24 -1.00 -12.42 -12.26
C VAL A 24 -1.23 -13.92 -12.11
N ARG A 25 -1.28 -14.43 -10.86
CA ARG A 25 -1.50 -15.85 -10.60
C ARG A 25 -2.88 -16.31 -11.06
N LEU A 26 -3.93 -15.53 -10.80
CA LEU A 26 -5.31 -15.89 -11.12
C LEU A 26 -5.64 -15.69 -12.61
N ILE A 27 -5.16 -14.62 -13.23
CA ILE A 27 -5.54 -14.26 -14.61
C ILE A 27 -4.61 -14.93 -15.62
N ARG A 28 -3.33 -15.13 -15.29
CA ARG A 28 -2.34 -15.69 -16.23
C ARG A 28 -1.78 -17.05 -15.81
N GLY A 29 -2.10 -17.55 -14.62
CA GLY A 29 -1.53 -18.81 -14.11
C GLY A 29 -0.04 -18.74 -13.76
N GLN A 30 0.59 -17.57 -13.90
CA GLN A 30 2.04 -17.39 -13.74
C GLN A 30 2.40 -16.93 -12.32
N ASP A 31 3.61 -17.25 -11.87
CA ASP A 31 4.18 -16.63 -10.67
C ASP A 31 4.98 -15.38 -11.08
N ILE A 32 4.46 -14.19 -10.75
CA ILE A 32 5.13 -12.92 -11.09
C ILE A 32 6.54 -12.82 -10.49
N ARG A 33 6.82 -13.52 -9.38
CA ARG A 33 8.12 -13.52 -8.71
C ARG A 33 9.20 -14.26 -9.51
N ALA A 34 8.81 -15.09 -10.46
CA ALA A 34 9.72 -15.78 -11.37
C ALA A 34 10.05 -14.97 -12.63
N SER A 35 9.60 -13.71 -12.74
CA SER A 35 9.76 -12.90 -13.95
C SER A 35 10.22 -11.47 -13.66
N GLY A 36 10.90 -10.87 -14.64
CA GLY A 36 11.39 -9.50 -14.56
C GLY A 36 12.31 -9.27 -13.36
N SER A 37 11.96 -8.30 -12.52
CA SER A 37 12.69 -7.97 -11.28
C SER A 37 12.40 -8.91 -10.10
N GLY A 38 11.51 -9.88 -10.27
CA GLY A 38 11.04 -10.77 -9.20
C GLY A 38 10.16 -10.11 -8.12
N ASN A 39 9.91 -8.81 -8.23
CA ASN A 39 9.04 -8.07 -7.30
C ASN A 39 7.55 -8.26 -7.66
N ILE A 40 6.67 -8.21 -6.66
CA ILE A 40 5.20 -8.32 -6.88
C ILE A 40 4.54 -6.98 -7.22
N GLY A 41 5.28 -5.86 -7.16
CA GLY A 41 4.72 -4.53 -7.36
C GLY A 41 4.33 -4.23 -8.82
N ALA A 42 3.50 -3.19 -8.98
CA ALA A 42 2.90 -2.76 -10.24
C ALA A 42 3.89 -2.64 -11.42
N THR A 43 5.09 -2.12 -11.20
CA THR A 43 6.10 -1.99 -12.26
C THR A 43 6.53 -3.33 -12.83
N ASN A 44 6.68 -4.36 -11.98
CA ASN A 44 7.04 -5.69 -12.47
C ASN A 44 5.85 -6.37 -13.15
N VAL A 45 4.66 -6.24 -12.56
CA VAL A 45 3.42 -6.73 -13.17
C VAL A 45 3.19 -6.11 -14.54
N ALA A 46 3.43 -4.80 -14.71
CA ALA A 46 3.29 -4.08 -15.97
C ALA A 46 4.19 -4.63 -17.09
N ARG A 47 5.35 -5.22 -16.76
CA ARG A 47 6.22 -5.90 -17.74
C ARG A 47 5.60 -7.18 -18.27
N SER A 48 4.81 -7.89 -17.47
CA SER A 48 4.04 -9.05 -17.94
C SER A 48 2.76 -8.60 -18.64
N SER A 49 2.02 -7.67 -18.04
CA SER A 49 0.78 -7.11 -18.58
C SER A 49 0.58 -5.66 -18.11
N PRO A 50 0.63 -4.67 -19.02
CA PRO A 50 0.42 -3.27 -18.66
C PRO A 50 -0.91 -3.02 -17.93
N GLY A 51 -2.00 -3.64 -18.40
CA GLY A 51 -3.32 -3.53 -17.77
C GLY A 51 -3.36 -4.06 -16.34
N LEU A 52 -2.77 -5.24 -16.09
CA LEU A 52 -2.66 -5.77 -14.72
C LEU A 52 -1.72 -4.93 -13.86
N GLY A 53 -0.72 -4.28 -14.46
CA GLY A 53 0.18 -3.35 -13.77
C GLY A 53 -0.57 -2.14 -13.22
N VAL A 54 -1.42 -1.51 -14.04
CA VAL A 54 -2.29 -0.40 -13.62
C VAL A 54 -3.26 -0.85 -12.53
N LEU A 55 -3.93 -1.99 -12.71
CA LEU A 55 -4.85 -2.53 -11.71
C LEU A 55 -4.14 -2.84 -10.37
N THR A 56 -2.93 -3.41 -10.44
CA THR A 56 -2.09 -3.64 -9.24
C THR A 56 -1.78 -2.34 -8.52
N LEU A 57 -1.40 -1.29 -9.26
CA LEU A 57 -1.09 0.03 -8.69
C LEU A 57 -2.31 0.59 -7.94
N LEU A 58 -3.48 0.55 -8.58
CA LEU A 58 -4.73 1.07 -8.02
C LEU A 58 -5.16 0.29 -6.77
N LEU A 59 -5.08 -1.04 -6.79
CA LEU A 59 -5.46 -1.87 -5.64
C LEU A 59 -4.45 -1.76 -4.48
N ASP A 60 -3.14 -1.71 -4.78
CA ASP A 60 -2.11 -1.51 -3.76
C ASP A 60 -2.16 -0.10 -3.14
N ALA A 61 -2.52 0.93 -3.90
CA ALA A 61 -2.83 2.24 -3.32
C ALA A 61 -4.14 2.19 -2.52
N GLY A 62 -5.18 1.56 -3.09
CA GLY A 62 -6.50 1.43 -2.48
C GLY A 62 -6.46 0.78 -1.10
N LYS A 63 -5.67 -0.27 -0.88
CA LYS A 63 -5.55 -0.89 0.45
C LYS A 63 -4.91 0.02 1.48
N GLY A 64 -3.96 0.87 1.08
CA GLY A 64 -3.34 1.88 1.94
C GLY A 64 -4.36 2.95 2.36
N LEU A 65 -5.08 3.50 1.36
CA LEU A 65 -6.15 4.46 1.58
C LEU A 65 -7.26 3.89 2.48
N LEU A 66 -7.66 2.65 2.22
CA LEU A 66 -8.70 1.96 2.97
C LEU A 66 -8.27 1.70 4.42
N ALA A 67 -7.04 1.25 4.65
CA ALA A 67 -6.52 1.05 6.01
C ALA A 67 -6.57 2.34 6.84
N VAL A 68 -6.13 3.46 6.25
CA VAL A 68 -6.17 4.77 6.92
C VAL A 68 -7.60 5.25 7.15
N SER A 69 -8.49 5.06 6.17
CA SER A 69 -9.90 5.47 6.26
C SER A 69 -10.66 4.70 7.35
N ILE A 70 -10.43 3.38 7.44
CA ILE A 70 -11.00 2.55 8.50
C ILE A 70 -10.49 3.01 9.87
N ALA A 71 -9.20 3.31 9.98
CA ALA A 71 -8.62 3.81 11.22
C ALA A 71 -9.21 5.15 11.63
N ALA A 72 -9.40 6.08 10.69
CA ALA A 72 -10.07 7.35 10.96
C ALA A 72 -11.51 7.12 11.47
N LEU A 73 -12.30 6.32 10.76
CA LEU A 73 -13.69 6.04 11.11
C LEU A 73 -13.85 5.44 12.50
N ILE A 74 -13.04 4.43 12.83
CA ILE A 74 -13.08 3.78 14.15
C ILE A 74 -12.61 4.76 15.22
N SER A 75 -11.54 5.52 14.96
CA SER A 75 -10.93 6.39 15.96
C SER A 75 -11.80 7.59 16.31
N HIS A 76 -12.52 8.17 15.34
CA HIS A 76 -13.48 9.25 15.60
C HIS A 76 -14.64 8.83 16.53
N ARG A 77 -14.96 7.53 16.61
CA ARG A 77 -15.96 7.01 17.56
C ARG A 77 -15.43 6.80 18.98
N HIS A 78 -14.11 6.84 19.16
CA HIS A 78 -13.44 6.53 20.43
C HIS A 78 -12.68 7.71 21.02
N PHE A 79 -12.34 8.71 20.20
CA PHE A 79 -11.54 9.86 20.61
C PHE A 79 -12.14 11.15 20.06
N ASP A 80 -12.35 12.12 20.94
CA ASP A 80 -12.68 13.50 20.54
C ASP A 80 -11.44 14.30 20.11
N SER A 81 -10.25 13.85 20.52
CA SER A 81 -8.99 14.51 20.19
C SER A 81 -8.57 14.20 18.75
N SER A 82 -8.60 15.22 17.88
CA SER A 82 -8.13 15.13 16.49
C SER A 82 -6.69 14.62 16.41
N ARG A 83 -5.82 14.99 17.38
CA ARG A 83 -4.44 14.50 17.45
C ARG A 83 -4.37 12.99 17.62
N ARG A 84 -5.22 12.40 18.49
CA ARG A 84 -5.25 10.95 18.70
C ARG A 84 -5.78 10.21 17.49
N VAL A 85 -6.81 10.74 16.83
CA VAL A 85 -7.33 10.16 15.59
C VAL A 85 -6.24 10.15 14.52
N TYR A 86 -5.53 11.27 14.35
CA TYR A 86 -4.41 11.36 13.42
C TYR A 86 -3.31 10.34 13.74
N SER A 87 -2.94 10.17 15.02
CA SER A 87 -1.99 9.14 15.43
C SER A 87 -2.43 7.72 15.06
N MET A 88 -3.73 7.41 15.14
CA MET A 88 -4.25 6.09 14.74
C MET A 88 -4.20 5.90 13.22
N MET A 89 -4.47 6.96 12.46
CA MET A 89 -4.34 6.97 11.01
C MET A 89 -2.88 6.72 10.58
N CYS A 90 -1.91 7.38 11.22
CA CYS A 90 -0.49 7.14 10.98
C CYS A 90 -0.07 5.70 11.33
N LEU A 91 -0.58 5.16 12.44
CA LEU A 91 -0.32 3.78 12.84
C LEU A 91 -0.85 2.80 11.77
N ALA A 92 -2.07 3.02 11.28
CA ALA A 92 -2.64 2.20 10.21
C ALA A 92 -1.82 2.27 8.91
N ALA A 93 -1.39 3.48 8.51
CA ALA A 93 -0.54 3.67 7.35
C ALA A 93 0.79 2.91 7.47
N LEU A 94 1.46 3.03 8.61
CA LEU A 94 2.71 2.32 8.89
C LEU A 94 2.51 0.81 8.74
N PHE A 95 1.51 0.25 9.41
CA PHE A 95 1.28 -1.19 9.36
C PHE A 95 0.77 -1.66 8.00
N ALA A 96 0.02 -0.87 7.25
CA ALA A 96 -0.35 -1.19 5.87
C ALA A 96 0.86 -1.26 4.94
N ILE A 97 1.79 -0.30 5.05
CA ILE A 97 3.03 -0.31 4.29
C ILE A 97 3.90 -1.51 4.69
N LEU A 98 4.05 -1.78 6.00
CA LEU A 98 4.77 -2.95 6.50
C LEU A 98 4.14 -4.25 6.02
N GLY A 99 2.82 -4.36 6.01
CA GLY A 99 2.11 -5.52 5.47
C GLY A 99 2.40 -5.72 3.98
N HIS A 100 2.43 -4.65 3.19
CA HIS A 100 2.78 -4.78 1.76
C HIS A 100 4.24 -5.21 1.55
N ILE A 101 5.18 -4.74 2.38
CA ILE A 101 6.61 -5.07 2.27
C ILE A 101 6.89 -6.48 2.81
N PHE A 102 6.25 -6.84 3.91
CA PHE A 102 6.42 -8.11 4.63
C PHE A 102 5.08 -8.87 4.75
N PRO A 103 4.42 -9.23 3.65
CA PRO A 103 3.13 -9.89 3.70
C PRO A 103 3.29 -11.30 4.25
N VAL A 104 2.52 -11.62 5.28
CA VAL A 104 2.56 -12.93 5.96
C VAL A 104 2.33 -14.10 4.98
N TRP A 105 1.47 -13.90 3.99
CA TRP A 105 1.09 -14.92 2.99
C TRP A 105 2.22 -15.29 2.03
N LEU A 106 3.20 -14.39 1.84
CA LEU A 106 4.33 -14.62 0.94
C LEU A 106 5.65 -14.79 1.72
N LYS A 107 5.57 -15.37 2.93
CA LYS A 107 6.73 -15.61 3.80
C LYS A 107 7.53 -14.32 4.05
N PHE A 108 6.81 -13.21 4.25
CA PHE A 108 7.36 -11.88 4.51
C PHE A 108 8.25 -11.32 3.37
N ARG A 109 8.01 -11.76 2.13
CA ARG A 109 8.71 -11.24 0.93
C ARG A 109 7.70 -10.59 -0.02
N GLY A 110 7.50 -9.30 0.15
CA GLY A 110 6.50 -8.50 -0.57
C GLY A 110 7.07 -7.51 -1.56
N GLY A 111 6.34 -6.41 -1.75
CA GLY A 111 6.74 -5.33 -2.65
C GLY A 111 7.53 -4.22 -1.97
N LYS A 112 7.72 -3.09 -2.66
CA LYS A 112 8.49 -1.95 -2.14
C LYS A 112 7.66 -0.95 -1.33
N GLY A 113 6.34 -1.10 -1.27
CA GLY A 113 5.47 -0.25 -0.45
C GLY A 113 5.08 1.10 -1.06
N VAL A 114 5.63 1.49 -2.22
CA VAL A 114 5.40 2.80 -2.84
C VAL A 114 3.92 3.09 -3.08
N ALA A 115 3.19 2.20 -3.74
CA ALA A 115 1.77 2.39 -4.04
C ALA A 115 0.92 2.47 -2.76
N THR A 116 1.15 1.55 -1.81
CA THR A 116 0.49 1.56 -0.50
C THR A 116 0.76 2.84 0.26
N ALA A 117 1.99 3.37 0.21
CA ALA A 117 2.35 4.64 0.80
C ALA A 117 1.60 5.80 0.14
N VAL A 118 1.59 5.89 -1.20
CA VAL A 118 0.81 6.91 -1.92
C VAL A 118 -0.65 6.88 -1.48
N GLY A 119 -1.30 5.72 -1.49
CA GLY A 119 -2.68 5.58 -1.05
C GLY A 119 -2.92 6.02 0.40
N SER A 120 -2.00 5.66 1.31
CA SER A 120 -2.09 6.03 2.73
C SER A 120 -1.92 7.53 2.93
N PHE A 121 -0.96 8.13 2.23
CA PHE A 121 -0.63 9.56 2.34
C PHE A 121 -1.62 10.46 1.61
N LEU A 122 -2.40 9.96 0.64
CA LEU A 122 -3.50 10.73 0.05
C LEU A 122 -4.53 11.16 1.12
N MET A 123 -4.70 10.37 2.18
CA MET A 123 -5.58 10.72 3.31
C MET A 123 -4.86 11.51 4.41
N LEU A 124 -3.55 11.28 4.61
CA LEU A 124 -2.78 11.89 5.70
C LEU A 124 -2.19 13.27 5.37
N ALA A 125 -1.75 13.44 4.12
CA ALA A 125 -0.99 14.59 3.62
C ALA A 125 -0.97 14.59 2.08
N PRO A 126 -2.11 14.90 1.41
CA PRO A 126 -2.20 14.87 -0.05
C PRO A 126 -1.20 15.81 -0.76
N GLU A 127 -0.81 16.91 -0.13
CA GLU A 127 0.19 17.84 -0.64
C GLU A 127 1.57 17.20 -0.72
N ALA A 128 1.91 16.35 0.25
CA ALA A 128 3.16 15.58 0.24
C ALA A 128 3.17 14.53 -0.87
N VAL A 129 2.01 13.93 -1.19
CA VAL A 129 1.86 13.04 -2.34
C VAL A 129 2.12 13.79 -3.64
N LEU A 130 1.53 14.98 -3.81
CA LEU A 130 1.76 15.81 -4.99
C LEU A 130 3.23 16.20 -5.13
N GLY A 131 3.85 16.71 -4.06
CA GLY A 131 5.27 17.07 -4.07
C GLY A 131 6.19 15.89 -4.40
N SER A 132 5.95 14.72 -3.78
CA SER A 132 6.72 13.51 -4.06
C SER A 132 6.49 12.96 -5.47
N ALA A 133 5.28 13.07 -6.01
CA ALA A 133 4.98 12.70 -7.39
C ALA A 133 5.72 13.61 -8.40
N ILE A 134 5.77 14.92 -8.16
CA ILE A 134 6.53 15.86 -8.99
C ILE A 134 8.02 15.48 -8.98
N VAL A 135 8.61 15.31 -7.78
CA VAL A 135 10.02 14.90 -7.66
C VAL A 135 10.26 13.56 -8.36
N PHE A 136 9.39 12.58 -8.16
CA PHE A 136 9.48 11.27 -8.81
C PHE A 136 9.48 11.40 -10.34
N LEU A 137 8.56 12.20 -10.91
CA LEU A 137 8.47 12.43 -12.34
C LEU A 137 9.71 13.13 -12.89
N LEU A 138 10.20 14.19 -12.22
CA LEU A 138 11.41 14.90 -12.63
C LEU A 138 12.62 13.96 -12.66
N VAL A 139 12.81 13.15 -11.61
CA VAL A 139 13.89 12.16 -11.56
C VAL A 139 13.73 11.15 -12.70
N VAL A 140 12.54 10.56 -12.87
CA VAL A 140 12.26 9.57 -13.92
C VAL A 140 12.50 10.12 -15.33
N LEU A 141 12.14 11.39 -15.59
CA LEU A 141 12.33 12.03 -16.89
C LEU A 141 13.79 12.46 -17.13
N SER A 142 14.55 12.78 -16.08
CA SER A 142 15.95 13.18 -16.19
C SER A 142 16.93 12.00 -16.24
N SER A 143 16.53 10.83 -15.74
CA SER A 143 17.40 9.66 -15.56
C SER A 143 17.09 8.50 -16.52
N ARG A 144 16.23 8.71 -17.52
CA ARG A 144 15.85 7.73 -18.54
C ARG A 144 16.06 8.32 -19.92
#